data_AF-I6EMH7-F1
#
_entry.id   AF-I6EMH7-F1
#
_cell.length_a   1.000
_cell.length_b   1.000
_cell.length_c   1.000
_cell.angle_alpha   90.00
_cell.angle_beta   90.00
_cell.angle_gamma   90.00
#
_symmetry.space_group_name_H-M   'P 1'
#
loop_
_entity.id
_entity.type
_entity.pdbx_description
1 polymer ?
#
loop_
_entity_poly.entity_id
_entity_poly.type
_entity_poly.pdbx_seq_one_letter_code
_entity_poly.pdbx_strand_id
1 'polypeptide(L)' 'MTESSDYESVQVFIGVDVGKDTHHAVAINRSGKRLFDKALP' A
#
# COMPACT_ATOMS: atom_id res chain seq x y z
N MET A 1 -2.93 6.81 -26.15
CA MET A 1 -3.19 6.36 -24.76
C MET A 1 -2.00 5.57 -24.28
N THR A 2 -0.99 6.24 -23.74
CA THR A 2 0.15 5.60 -23.05
C THR A 2 0.13 6.11 -21.62
N GLU A 3 -0.81 5.57 -20.84
CA GLU A 3 -0.92 5.75 -19.39
C GLU A 3 -0.47 4.46 -18.68
N SER A 4 0.68 3.89 -19.08
CA SER A 4 1.20 2.64 -18.49
C SER A 4 2.57 2.78 -17.84
N SER A 5 3.34 3.83 -18.15
CA SER A 5 4.73 3.95 -17.72
C SER A 5 4.86 4.18 -16.21
N ASP A 6 3.98 5.01 -15.64
CA ASP A 6 4.12 5.45 -14.25
C ASP A 6 3.64 4.38 -13.27
N TYR A 7 2.61 3.62 -13.63
CA TYR A 7 2.17 2.46 -12.85
C TYR A 7 3.25 1.38 -12.76
N GLU A 8 4.02 1.18 -13.83
CA GLU A 8 5.15 0.24 -13.83
C GLU A 8 6.31 0.67 -12.90
N SER A 9 6.39 1.95 -12.55
CA SER A 9 7.39 2.44 -11.60
C SER A 9 7.02 2.18 -10.12
N VAL A 10 5.74 1.97 -9.80
CA VAL A 10 5.26 1.78 -8.42
C VAL A 10 5.76 0.47 -7.84
N GLN A 11 6.63 0.53 -6.83
CA GLN A 11 7.24 -0.66 -6.21
C GLN A 11 6.45 -1.23 -5.02
N VAL A 12 5.72 -0.35 -4.32
CA VAL A 12 5.01 -0.68 -3.08
C VAL A 12 3.61 -0.09 -3.15
N PHE A 13 2.62 -0.90 -2.79
CA PHE A 13 1.23 -0.49 -2.62
C PHE A 13 0.93 -0.41 -1.13
N ILE A 14 0.33 0.69 -0.70
CA ILE A 14 -0.07 0.93 0.68
C ILE A 14 -1.59 0.91 0.75
N GLY A 15 -2.14 0.01 1.57
CA GLY A 15 -3.54 0.05 1.98
C GLY A 15 -3.62 0.67 3.37
N VAL A 16 -4.51 1.64 3.54
CA VAL A 16 -4.79 2.25 4.84
C VAL A 16 -6.27 2.03 5.16
N ASP A 17 -6.52 1.39 6.30
CA ASP A 17 -7.84 1.25 6.91
C ASP A 17 -7.96 2.29 8.03
N VAL A 18 -8.92 3.19 7.90
CA VAL A 18 -9.12 4.33 8.81
C VAL A 18 -10.44 4.14 9.54
N GLY A 19 -10.35 3.66 10.78
CA GLY A 19 -11.46 3.61 11.71
C GLY A 19 -11.59 4.90 12.52
N LYS A 20 -12.67 5.01 13.29
CA LYS A 20 -12.93 6.17 14.15
C LYS A 20 -11.85 6.37 15.22
N ASP A 21 -11.41 5.29 15.84
CA ASP A 21 -10.49 5.30 16.98
C ASP A 21 -9.17 4.57 16.69
N THR A 22 -9.10 3.79 15.60
CA THR A 22 -7.94 2.98 15.25
C THR A 22 -7.68 3.02 13.75
N HIS A 23 -6.40 3.16 13.40
CA HIS A 23 -5.92 3.17 12.04
C HIS A 23 -5.00 1.98 11.82
N HIS A 24 -5.01 1.42 10.62
CA HIS A 24 -4.15 0.31 10.27
C HIS A 24 -3.59 0.50 8.87
N ALA A 25 -2.31 0.19 8.68
CA ALA A 25 -1.70 0.19 7.36
C ALA A 25 -1.03 -1.14 7.04
N VAL A 26 -1.16 -1.53 5.78
CA VAL A 26 -0.49 -2.67 5.18
C VAL A 26 0.26 -2.19 3.96
N ALA A 27 1.51 -2.61 3.81
CA ALA A 27 2.31 -2.40 2.61
C ALA A 27 2.61 -3.73 1.95
N ILE A 28 2.43 -3.82 0.63
CA ILE A 28 2.84 -4.97 -0.18
C ILE A 28 3.73 -4.53 -1.33
N ASN A 29 4.68 -5.38 -1.72
CA ASN A 29 5.40 -5.20 -2.97
C ASN A 29 4.63 -5.81 -4.16
N ARG A 30 5.18 -5.66 -5.37
CA ARG A 30 4.64 -6.25 -6.61
C ARG A 30 4.49 -7.77 -6.59
N SER A 31 5.31 -8.49 -5.82
CA SER A 31 5.20 -9.94 -5.68
C SER A 31 4.14 -10.35 -4.64
N GLY A 32 3.38 -9.41 -4.09
CA GLY A 32 2.37 -9.64 -3.05
C GLY A 32 2.95 -9.89 -1.65
N LYS A 33 4.26 -9.73 -1.45
CA LYS A 33 4.90 -9.89 -0.14
C LYS A 33 4.53 -8.71 0.75
N ARG A 34 4.04 -8.98 1.96
CA ARG A 34 3.85 -7.96 3.00
C ARG A 34 5.21 -7.42 3.47
N LEU A 35 5.36 -6.10 3.36
CA LEU A 35 6.50 -5.34 3.83
C LEU A 35 6.20 -4.63 5.16
N PHE A 36 4.92 -4.31 5.40
CA PHE A 36 4.44 -3.64 6.60
C PHE A 36 3.02 -4.14 6.92
N ASP A 37 2.72 -4.26 8.21
CA ASP A 37 1.43 -4.71 8.74
C ASP A 37 1.35 -4.23 10.19
N LYS A 38 0.80 -3.03 10.40
CA LYS A 38 0.78 -2.40 11.74
C LYS A 38 -0.37 -1.41 11.90
N ALA A 39 -0.86 -1.32 13.13
CA ALA A 39 -1.64 -0.19 13.60
C ALA A 39 -0.85 1.12 13.49
N LEU A 40 -1.51 2.17 13.01
CA LEU A 40 -0.98 3.53 12.95
C LEU A 40 -1.48 4.35 14.17
N PRO A 41 -0.74 5.39 14.57
CA PRO A 41 -1.14 6.30 15.66
C PRO A 41 -2.49 6.97 15.41
#